data_AF-A0A117L7R6-F1
#
_entry.id   AF-A0A117L7R6-F1
#
_cell.length_a   1.000
_cell.length_b   1.000
_cell.length_c   1.000
_cell.angle_alpha   90.00
_cell.angle_beta   90.00
_cell.angle_gamma   90.00
#
_symmetry.space_group_name_H-M   'P 1'
#
loop_
_entity.id
_entity.type
_entity.pdbx_description
1 polymer ?
#
loop_
_entity_poly.entity_id
_entity_poly.type
_entity_poly.pdbx_seq_one_letter_code
_entity_poly.pdbx_strand_id
1 'polypeptide(L)'
;MIVSASRRTDIPAFYGEWLYRRIEEGWAVAVNPFTKAAARVSLEPQDVYALVLWSKNFRPFLPYLDYLDQRKFNLYFLFTITGMTGQFEPNVPPKEEMVEVFRYLSERYSPEHIQWRFDPILITTEMGQDYYLERFEYLARRLK
;
A
#
# COMPACT_ATOMS: atom_id res chain seq x y z
N MET A 1 -4.08 -5.94 -18.19
CA MET A 1 -2.91 -6.40 -17.38
C MET A 1 -3.07 -5.96 -15.93
N ILE A 2 -2.59 -6.74 -14.94
CA ILE A 2 -2.50 -6.27 -13.54
C ILE A 2 -1.08 -5.76 -13.30
N VAL A 3 -0.94 -4.54 -12.78
CA VAL A 3 0.35 -3.92 -12.51
C VAL A 3 0.57 -3.85 -10.99
N SER A 4 1.52 -4.64 -10.49
CA SER A 4 1.96 -4.57 -9.10
C SER A 4 3.02 -3.47 -8.95
N ALA A 5 2.57 -2.25 -8.68
CA ALA A 5 3.39 -1.06 -8.84
C ALA A 5 4.41 -0.90 -7.71
N SER A 6 4.07 -1.20 -6.46
CA SER A 6 4.91 -0.84 -5.31
C SER A 6 5.47 -2.02 -4.51
N ARG A 7 5.59 -3.20 -5.15
CA ARG A 7 6.15 -4.39 -4.48
C ARG A 7 7.67 -4.28 -4.22
N ARG A 8 8.40 -3.54 -5.06
CA ARG A 8 9.87 -3.38 -4.95
C ARG A 8 10.28 -2.09 -4.25
N THR A 9 9.37 -1.13 -4.19
CA THR A 9 9.59 0.19 -3.62
C THR A 9 8.24 0.69 -3.15
N ASP A 10 8.19 1.26 -1.94
CA ASP A 10 6.97 1.83 -1.38
C ASP A 10 6.61 3.15 -2.10
N ILE A 11 6.00 3.02 -3.28
CA ILE A 11 5.56 4.14 -4.10
C ILE A 11 4.60 5.05 -3.34
N PRO A 12 3.55 4.54 -2.64
CA PRO A 12 2.63 5.41 -1.94
C PRO A 12 3.29 6.30 -0.88
N ALA A 13 4.26 5.75 -0.13
CA ALA A 13 4.92 6.52 0.92
C ALA A 13 5.94 7.54 0.37
N PHE A 14 6.62 7.24 -0.74
CA PHE A 14 7.82 7.99 -1.15
C PHE A 14 7.84 8.48 -2.60
N TYR A 15 7.07 7.89 -3.51
CA TYR A 15 7.20 8.12 -4.96
C TYR A 15 5.86 8.34 -5.67
N GLY A 16 4.86 8.90 -4.97
CA GLY A 16 3.55 9.19 -5.55
C GLY A 16 3.63 10.09 -6.79
N GLU A 17 4.43 11.15 -6.73
CA GLU A 17 4.65 12.07 -7.86
C GLU A 17 5.28 11.35 -9.06
N TRP A 18 6.22 10.43 -8.82
CA TRP A 18 6.83 9.65 -9.88
C TRP A 18 5.80 8.80 -10.61
N LEU A 19 4.91 8.10 -9.87
CA LEU A 19 3.86 7.29 -10.47
C LEU A 19 2.88 8.15 -11.27
N TYR A 20 2.46 9.28 -10.72
CA TYR A 20 1.64 10.26 -11.42
C TYR A 20 2.24 10.62 -12.79
N ARG A 21 3.53 10.99 -12.83
CA ARG A 21 4.22 11.33 -14.09
C ARG A 21 4.30 10.14 -15.06
N ARG A 22 4.46 8.91 -14.57
CA ARG A 22 4.47 7.70 -15.43
C ARG A 22 3.10 7.42 -16.05
N ILE A 23 2.02 7.69 -15.32
CA ILE A 23 0.65 7.52 -15.79
C ILE A 23 0.29 8.60 -16.82
N GLU A 24 0.76 9.84 -16.63
CA GLU A 24 0.65 10.91 -17.63
C GLU A 24 1.38 10.53 -18.93
N GLU A 25 2.56 9.92 -18.82
CA GLU A 25 3.31 9.45 -19.99
C GLU A 25 2.74 8.16 -20.60
N GLY A 26 1.85 7.44 -19.89
CA GLY A 26 1.20 6.22 -20.36
C GLY A 26 2.05 4.94 -20.26
N TRP A 27 3.24 4.97 -19.64
CA TRP A 27 4.10 3.79 -19.51
C TRP A 27 5.17 3.92 -18.42
N ALA A 28 5.72 2.78 -18.02
CA ALA A 28 6.93 2.69 -17.20
C ALA A 28 7.83 1.53 -17.66
N VAL A 29 9.06 1.48 -17.13
CA VAL A 29 9.97 0.34 -17.31
C VAL A 29 10.01 -0.48 -16.05
N ALA A 30 9.77 -1.79 -16.18
CA ALA A 30 10.01 -2.76 -15.11
C ALA A 30 11.25 -3.59 -15.45
N VAL A 31 12.22 -3.62 -14.54
CA VAL A 31 13.44 -4.44 -14.68
C VAL A 31 13.28 -5.73 -13.89
N ASN A 32 13.46 -6.88 -14.52
CA ASN A 32 13.46 -8.15 -13.81
C ASN A 32 14.67 -8.21 -12.84
N PRO A 33 14.48 -8.46 -11.53
CA PRO A 33 15.57 -8.39 -10.55
C PRO A 33 16.60 -9.51 -10.73
N PHE A 34 16.21 -10.64 -11.32
CA PHE A 34 17.07 -11.80 -11.54
C PHE A 34 17.76 -11.73 -12.90
N THR A 35 17.01 -11.54 -13.98
CA THR A 35 17.56 -11.57 -15.34
C THR A 35 18.10 -10.22 -15.81
N LYS A 36 17.81 -9.14 -15.09
CA LYS A 36 18.11 -7.74 -15.44
C LYS A 36 17.46 -7.25 -16.74
N ALA A 37 16.63 -8.07 -17.39
CA ALA A 37 15.89 -7.69 -18.57
C ALA A 37 14.90 -6.57 -18.24
N ALA A 38 14.88 -5.53 -19.08
CA ALA A 38 13.93 -4.43 -18.98
C ALA A 38 12.72 -4.69 -19.89
N ALA A 39 11.52 -4.48 -19.36
CA ALA A 39 10.29 -4.54 -20.12
C ALA A 39 9.54 -3.20 -19.99
N ARG A 40 9.03 -2.70 -21.11
CA ARG A 40 8.09 -1.57 -21.10
C ARG A 40 6.71 -2.09 -20.70
N VAL A 41 6.11 -1.43 -19.73
CA VAL A 41 4.79 -1.75 -19.18
C VAL A 41 3.87 -0.59 -19.53
N SER A 42 2.76 -0.88 -20.23
CA SER A 42 1.73 0.14 -20.48
C SER A 42 1.06 0.54 -19.16
N LEU A 43 0.83 1.83 -19.00
CA LEU A 43 0.06 2.43 -17.93
C LEU A 43 -1.13 3.23 -18.49
N GLU A 44 -1.55 2.94 -19.72
CA GLU A 44 -2.80 3.47 -20.23
C GLU A 44 -4.00 2.76 -19.58
N PRO A 45 -5.08 3.48 -19.20
CA PRO A 45 -6.22 2.88 -18.50
C PRO A 45 -6.84 1.66 -19.20
N GLN A 46 -6.88 1.65 -20.53
CA GLN A 46 -7.43 0.53 -21.31
C GLN A 46 -6.58 -0.75 -21.22
N ASP A 47 -5.29 -0.63 -20.91
CA ASP A 47 -4.36 -1.76 -20.85
C ASP A 47 -4.22 -2.32 -19.43
N VAL A 48 -4.67 -1.58 -18.42
CA VAL A 48 -4.47 -1.88 -16.99
C VAL A 48 -5.80 -2.21 -16.31
N TYR A 49 -5.98 -3.48 -15.93
CA TYR A 49 -7.15 -3.95 -15.18
C TYR A 49 -7.14 -3.53 -13.72
N ALA A 50 -5.95 -3.40 -13.12
CA ALA A 50 -5.77 -2.92 -11.76
C ALA A 50 -4.34 -2.45 -11.50
N LEU A 51 -4.21 -1.38 -10.72
CA LEU A 51 -2.96 -0.96 -10.09
C LEU A 51 -2.95 -1.43 -8.64
N VAL A 52 -2.07 -2.38 -8.34
CA VAL A 52 -1.87 -2.89 -6.98
C VAL A 52 -0.80 -2.05 -6.28
N LEU A 53 -1.20 -1.38 -5.22
CA LEU A 53 -0.39 -0.55 -4.36
C LEU A 53 -0.24 -1.21 -2.99
N TRP A 54 0.94 -1.09 -2.40
CA TRP A 54 1.36 -1.67 -1.14
C TRP A 54 2.19 -0.64 -0.40
N SER A 55 1.76 -0.31 0.82
CA SER A 55 2.47 0.58 1.70
C SER A 55 2.15 0.31 3.17
N LYS A 56 3.00 0.82 4.07
CA LYS A 56 2.66 1.06 5.48
C LYS A 56 2.12 2.47 5.73
N ASN A 57 2.24 3.37 4.75
CA ASN A 57 1.86 4.77 4.87
C ASN A 57 1.32 5.31 3.54
N PHE A 58 0.00 5.25 3.36
CA PHE A 58 -0.68 5.82 2.19
C PHE A 58 -0.93 7.33 2.30
N ARG A 59 -0.67 7.97 3.45
CA ARG A 59 -0.98 9.39 3.68
C ARG A 59 -0.39 10.31 2.60
N PRO A 60 0.88 10.17 2.17
CA PRO A 60 1.45 11.01 1.12
C PRO A 60 0.84 10.78 -0.26
N PHE A 61 0.16 9.64 -0.45
CA PHE A 61 -0.43 9.26 -1.74
C PHE A 61 -1.86 9.76 -1.93
N LEU A 62 -2.56 10.12 -0.84
CA LEU A 62 -3.96 10.57 -0.89
C LEU A 62 -4.22 11.71 -1.89
N PRO A 63 -3.34 12.72 -2.04
CA PRO A 63 -3.55 13.80 -3.01
C PRO A 63 -3.61 13.35 -4.48
N TYR A 64 -3.09 12.16 -4.83
CA TYR A 64 -3.10 11.65 -6.20
C TYR A 64 -4.36 10.84 -6.54
N LEU A 65 -5.18 10.49 -5.56
CA LEU A 65 -6.33 9.60 -5.74
C LEU A 65 -7.39 10.20 -6.68
N ASP A 66 -7.71 11.49 -6.53
CA ASP A 66 -8.68 12.16 -7.40
C ASP A 66 -8.27 12.09 -8.87
N TYR A 67 -6.98 12.24 -9.16
CA TYR A 67 -6.44 12.12 -10.51
C TYR A 67 -6.55 10.69 -11.06
N LEU A 68 -6.24 9.68 -10.25
CA LEU A 68 -6.35 8.27 -10.64
C LEU A 68 -7.80 7.87 -10.92
N ASP A 69 -8.73 8.38 -10.11
CA ASP A 69 -10.17 8.15 -10.28
C ASP A 69 -10.71 8.78 -11.56
N GLN A 70 -10.29 10.00 -11.88
CA GLN A 70 -10.63 10.66 -13.16
C GLN A 70 -10.12 9.87 -14.37
N ARG A 71 -8.94 9.26 -14.26
CA ARG A 71 -8.37 8.36 -15.28
C ARG A 71 -8.99 6.95 -15.25
N LYS A 72 -9.91 6.67 -14.32
CA LYS A 72 -10.65 5.41 -14.17
C LYS A 72 -9.75 4.20 -13.87
N PHE A 73 -8.67 4.41 -13.13
CA PHE A 73 -7.88 3.27 -12.65
C PHE A 73 -8.63 2.52 -11.56
N ASN A 74 -8.66 1.20 -11.70
CA ASN A 74 -9.04 0.33 -10.60
C ASN A 74 -7.84 0.16 -9.66
N LEU A 75 -7.98 0.58 -8.40
CA LEU A 75 -6.91 0.56 -7.41
C LEU A 75 -7.15 -0.56 -6.39
N TYR A 76 -6.08 -1.30 -6.06
CA TYR A 76 -6.12 -2.31 -5.01
C TYR A 76 -5.01 -2.05 -3.99
N PHE A 77 -5.38 -1.94 -2.72
CA PHE A 77 -4.52 -1.48 -1.63
C PHE A 77 -4.14 -2.63 -0.71
N LEU A 78 -2.85 -2.94 -0.66
CA LEU A 78 -2.22 -3.79 0.34
C LEU A 78 -1.70 -2.89 1.47
N PHE A 79 -2.48 -2.72 2.53
CA PHE A 79 -2.12 -1.82 3.63
C PHE A 79 -1.58 -2.61 4.81
N THR A 80 -0.29 -2.46 5.08
CA THR A 80 0.35 -3.09 6.24
C THR A 80 0.26 -2.19 7.48
N ILE A 81 -0.47 -2.67 8.50
CA ILE A 81 -0.48 -2.12 9.86
C ILE A 81 -0.18 -3.29 10.78
N THR A 82 0.96 -3.26 11.47
CA THR A 82 1.44 -4.40 12.29
C THR A 82 1.19 -4.18 13.78
N GLY A 83 1.49 -5.19 14.59
CA GLY A 83 1.49 -5.09 16.05
C GLY A 83 2.82 -4.64 16.64
N MET A 84 3.88 -4.52 15.84
CA MET A 84 5.25 -4.30 16.34
C MET A 84 5.40 -2.92 17.01
N THR A 85 6.31 -2.78 17.96
CA THR A 85 6.65 -1.48 18.54
C THR A 85 7.46 -0.62 17.56
N GLY A 86 7.50 0.70 17.80
CA GLY A 86 8.25 1.65 16.97
C GLY A 86 9.76 1.34 16.89
N GLN A 87 10.30 0.56 17.83
CA GLN A 87 11.68 0.07 17.76
C GLN A 87 11.95 -0.74 16.48
N PHE A 88 10.96 -1.51 16.00
CA PHE A 88 11.09 -2.34 14.80
C PHE A 88 10.55 -1.63 13.54
N GLU A 89 9.87 -0.49 13.71
CA GLU A 89 9.26 0.30 12.63
C GLU A 89 9.51 1.82 12.84
N PRO A 90 10.77 2.28 12.99
CA PRO A 90 11.06 3.62 13.50
C PRO A 90 10.58 4.77 12.60
N ASN A 91 10.42 4.50 11.30
CA ASN A 91 10.02 5.49 10.30
C ASN A 91 8.56 5.31 9.82
N VAL A 92 7.80 4.42 10.45
CA VAL A 92 6.38 4.24 10.15
C VAL A 92 5.59 5.18 11.06
N PRO A 93 4.60 5.93 10.54
CA PRO A 93 3.75 6.77 11.38
C PRO A 93 3.03 6.00 12.49
N PRO A 94 2.54 6.69 13.53
CA PRO A 94 1.73 6.08 14.57
C PRO A 94 0.57 5.25 14.00
N LYS A 95 0.30 4.09 14.62
CA LYS A 95 -0.71 3.13 14.12
C LYS A 95 -2.09 3.77 14.07
N GLU A 96 -2.38 4.62 15.04
CA GLU A 96 -3.63 5.36 15.16
C GLU A 96 -3.86 6.21 13.91
N GLU A 97 -2.84 6.91 13.42
CA GLU A 97 -2.93 7.69 12.19
C GLU A 97 -3.14 6.78 10.97
N MET A 98 -2.46 5.63 10.92
CA MET A 98 -2.60 4.69 9.81
C MET A 98 -3.96 3.99 9.78
N VAL A 99 -4.59 3.77 10.93
CA VAL A 99 -5.99 3.32 11.02
C VAL A 99 -6.92 4.35 10.38
N GLU A 100 -6.76 5.64 10.66
CA GLU A 100 -7.62 6.67 10.04
C GLU A 100 -7.41 6.75 8.52
N VAL A 101 -6.16 6.64 8.04
CA VAL A 101 -5.88 6.57 6.60
C VAL A 101 -6.48 5.31 5.96
N PHE A 102 -6.43 4.17 6.65
CA PHE A 102 -7.04 2.93 6.19
C PHE A 102 -8.55 3.09 6.04
N ARG A 103 -9.22 3.63 7.07
CA ARG A 103 -10.67 3.86 7.05
C ARG A 103 -11.07 4.82 5.94
N TYR A 104 -10.32 5.91 5.75
CA TYR A 104 -10.53 6.83 4.65
C TYR A 104 -10.51 6.13 3.28
N LEU A 105 -9.52 5.26 3.03
CA LEU A 105 -9.44 4.50 1.79
C LEU A 105 -10.59 3.49 1.64
N SER A 106 -10.92 2.78 2.72
CA SER A 106 -12.03 1.82 2.75
C SER A 106 -13.37 2.49 2.46
N GLU A 107 -13.63 3.66 3.06
CA GLU A 107 -14.84 4.46 2.84
C GLU A 107 -14.90 5.03 1.41
N ARG A 108 -13.77 5.45 0.84
CA ARG A 108 -13.71 6.01 -0.52
C ARG A 108 -13.94 4.96 -1.61
N TYR A 109 -13.32 3.78 -1.49
CA TYR A 109 -13.29 2.78 -2.58
C TYR A 109 -14.18 1.55 -2.35
N SER A 110 -14.46 1.18 -1.10
CA SER A 110 -15.01 -0.11 -0.61
C SER A 110 -13.97 -0.96 0.12
N PRO A 111 -14.36 -1.65 1.21
CA PRO A 111 -13.53 -2.65 1.89
C PRO A 111 -12.93 -3.73 0.97
N GLU A 112 -13.58 -4.05 -0.15
CA GLU A 112 -13.08 -5.07 -1.09
C GLU A 112 -11.82 -4.62 -1.86
N HIS A 113 -11.56 -3.31 -1.94
CA HIS A 113 -10.36 -2.77 -2.59
C HIS A 113 -9.16 -2.73 -1.65
N ILE A 114 -9.35 -3.01 -0.36
CA ILE A 114 -8.29 -2.86 0.64
C ILE A 114 -8.10 -4.14 1.45
N GLN A 115 -6.88 -4.65 1.41
CA GLN A 115 -6.44 -5.79 2.21
C GLN A 115 -5.54 -5.30 3.33
N TRP A 116 -6.04 -5.40 4.56
CA TRP A 116 -5.20 -5.25 5.75
C TRP A 116 -4.21 -6.41 5.84
N ARG A 117 -2.96 -6.05 6.09
CA ARG A 117 -1.84 -6.97 6.23
C ARG A 117 -1.21 -6.80 7.62
N PHE A 118 -1.54 -7.70 8.54
CA PHE A 118 -0.91 -7.77 9.86
C PHE A 118 0.34 -8.66 9.81
N ASP A 119 1.34 -8.22 9.07
CA ASP A 119 2.62 -8.93 8.92
C ASP A 119 3.79 -7.94 8.71
N PRO A 120 5.01 -8.30 9.14
CA PRO A 120 5.37 -9.54 9.83
C PRO A 120 4.94 -9.56 11.31
N ILE A 121 4.87 -10.76 11.88
CA ILE A 121 4.78 -11.00 13.32
C ILE A 121 6.19 -11.36 13.79
N LEU A 122 6.76 -10.55 14.70
CA LEU A 122 8.09 -10.76 15.25
C LEU A 122 7.99 -11.11 16.74
N ILE A 123 8.12 -12.40 17.07
CA ILE A 123 8.09 -12.84 18.47
C ILE A 123 9.40 -12.49 19.17
N THR A 124 9.30 -11.74 20.27
CA THR A 124 10.43 -11.40 21.13
C THR A 124 10.08 -11.69 22.59
N THR A 125 11.04 -11.50 23.50
CA THR A 125 10.80 -11.57 24.95
C THR A 125 9.78 -10.53 25.43
N GLU A 126 9.66 -9.40 24.73
CA GLU A 126 8.75 -8.30 25.07
C GLU A 126 7.43 -8.35 24.28
N MET A 127 7.44 -8.96 23.09
CA MET A 127 6.28 -9.09 22.20
C MET A 127 6.01 -10.58 21.96
N GLY A 128 5.39 -11.23 22.94
CA GLY A 128 4.98 -12.63 22.86
C GLY A 128 3.70 -12.84 22.05
N GLN A 129 3.22 -14.08 22.01
CA GLN A 129 2.00 -14.46 21.30
C GLN A 129 0.77 -13.68 21.78
N ASP A 130 0.55 -13.62 23.10
CA ASP A 130 -0.63 -12.95 23.68
C ASP A 130 -0.64 -11.46 23.35
N TYR A 131 0.54 -10.81 23.36
CA TYR A 131 0.69 -9.43 22.91
C TYR A 131 0.17 -9.24 21.48
N TYR A 132 0.57 -10.11 20.54
CA TYR A 132 0.12 -9.98 19.15
C TYR A 132 -1.36 -10.29 18.98
N LEU A 133 -1.93 -11.23 19.74
CA LEU A 133 -3.37 -11.50 19.72
C LEU A 133 -4.17 -10.28 20.19
N GLU A 134 -3.77 -9.67 21.31
CA GLU A 134 -4.39 -8.44 21.83
C GLU A 134 -4.29 -7.30 20.80
N ARG A 135 -3.12 -7.11 20.18
CA ARG A 135 -2.91 -6.03 19.18
C ARG A 135 -3.68 -6.28 17.90
N PHE A 136 -3.73 -7.52 17.43
CA PHE A 136 -4.53 -7.89 16.27
C PHE A 136 -6.01 -7.60 16.52
N GLU A 137 -6.56 -8.05 17.65
CA GLU A 137 -7.96 -7.80 18.00
C GLU A 137 -8.25 -6.30 18.14
N TYR A 138 -7.36 -5.56 18.81
CA TYR A 138 -7.47 -4.11 18.96
C TYR A 138 -7.54 -3.39 17.60
N LEU A 139 -6.65 -3.71 16.67
CA LEU A 139 -6.64 -3.10 15.33
C LEU A 139 -7.83 -3.57 14.49
N ALA A 140 -8.14 -4.86 14.48
CA ALA A 140 -9.25 -5.43 13.71
C ALA A 140 -10.58 -4.76 14.05
N ARG A 141 -10.82 -4.43 15.33
CA ARG A 141 -12.02 -3.70 15.78
C ARG A 141 -12.09 -2.27 15.25
N ARG A 142 -10.93 -1.63 15.01
CA ARG A 142 -10.81 -0.24 14.55
C ARG A 142 -10.73 -0.09 13.04
N LEU A 143 -10.45 -1.15 12.30
CA LEU A 143 -10.37 -1.15 10.84
C LEU A 143 -11.71 -1.45 10.14
N LYS A 144 -12.78 -1.60 10.92
CA LYS A 144 -14.14 -1.78 10.40
C LYS A 144 -14.64 -0.56 9.64
#